data_AF-A0A964Q9X0-F1
#
_entry.id   AF-A0A964Q9X0-F1
#
_cell.length_a   1.000
_cell.length_b   1.000
_cell.length_c   1.000
_cell.angle_alpha   90.00
_cell.angle_beta   90.00
_cell.angle_gamma   90.00
#
_symmetry.space_group_name_H-M   'P 1'
#
loop_
_entity.id
_entity.type
_entity.pdbx_description
1 polymer ?
#
loop_
_entity_poly.entity_id
_entity_poly.type
_entity_poly.pdbx_seq_one_letter_code
_entity_poly.pdbx_strand_id
1 'polypeptide(L)'
;MTDTVHNVCRDFYVNQKLTMKMDLPWGRESVLELFDRLRVGMPSLQELKRYEHEISLESAEDDQRNYSWVALRQTSLRSGSVNPSDLSEAYRLHRLVLETAPWFLSIRPLDIDHLELVFGFDFEAEGNRDAIIFDALLADSPLGGLIEKDRDEPSEIQPFIGFSLDQEDGVKAFVEIKSRTKGLDMTPLRFPSEPISVFLTVRRTSPIAKLEDLPAAMAALAGHAERLAEERVIPSVLVPIRNAISSR
;
A
#
# COMPACT_ATOMS: atom_id res chain seq x y z
N MET A 1 -11.12 12.81 -3.57
CA MET A 1 -10.36 11.88 -2.71
C MET A 1 -9.14 12.50 -1.99
N THR A 2 -8.09 12.94 -2.68
CA THR A 2 -6.77 13.30 -2.08
C THR A 2 -6.85 14.37 -1.00
N ASP A 3 -7.55 15.48 -1.24
CA ASP A 3 -7.73 16.54 -0.23
C ASP A 3 -8.41 16.04 1.06
N THR A 4 -9.38 15.13 0.92
CA THR A 4 -10.05 14.53 2.09
C THR A 4 -9.09 13.64 2.87
N VAL A 5 -8.25 12.88 2.17
CA VAL A 5 -7.28 11.96 2.79
C VAL A 5 -6.17 12.73 3.52
N HIS A 6 -5.61 13.78 2.92
CA HIS A 6 -4.57 14.62 3.56
C HIS A 6 -5.05 15.31 4.85
N ASN A 7 -6.36 15.52 4.99
CA ASN A 7 -6.97 16.06 6.22
C ASN A 7 -7.28 14.97 7.27
N VAL A 8 -7.14 13.69 6.92
CA VAL A 8 -7.52 12.56 7.78
C VAL A 8 -6.29 11.82 8.31
N CYS A 9 -5.28 11.59 7.48
CA CYS A 9 -4.05 10.88 7.86
C CYS A 9 -2.80 11.71 7.56
N ARG A 10 -1.67 11.36 8.19
CA ARG A 10 -0.39 12.09 8.06
C ARG A 10 0.27 11.85 6.71
N ASP A 11 0.26 10.59 6.27
CA ASP A 11 0.86 10.16 5.02
C ASP A 11 -0.10 9.23 4.27
N PHE A 12 -0.12 9.38 2.95
CA PHE A 12 -0.92 8.60 2.03
C PHE A 12 -0.03 7.99 0.94
N TYR A 13 -0.19 6.70 0.68
CA TYR A 13 0.62 5.95 -0.27
C TYR A 13 -0.26 5.31 -1.33
N VAL A 14 0.17 5.35 -2.58
CA VAL A 14 -0.43 4.60 -3.68
C VAL A 14 0.65 3.70 -4.27
N ASN A 15 0.49 2.40 -4.08
CA ASN A 15 1.48 1.40 -4.49
C ASN A 15 0.85 0.39 -5.44
N GLN A 16 1.59 0.03 -6.48
CA GLN A 16 1.29 -1.06 -7.37
C GLN A 16 2.31 -2.19 -7.16
N LYS A 17 1.83 -3.43 -7.21
CA LYS A 17 2.70 -4.62 -7.16
C LYS A 17 2.26 -5.65 -8.20
N LEU A 18 3.23 -6.10 -9.00
CA LEU A 18 3.08 -7.18 -9.96
C LEU A 18 3.94 -8.34 -9.47
N THR A 19 3.29 -9.42 -9.04
CA THR A 19 3.95 -10.61 -8.46
C THR A 19 4.07 -11.69 -9.51
N MET A 20 5.26 -12.28 -9.61
CA MET A 20 5.58 -13.39 -10.50
C MET A 20 5.57 -14.74 -9.76
N LYS A 21 5.37 -15.81 -10.51
CA LYS A 21 5.50 -17.19 -10.04
C LYS A 21 6.96 -17.63 -10.03
N MET A 22 7.75 -17.15 -10.99
CA MET A 22 9.17 -17.43 -11.14
C MET A 22 10.00 -16.19 -10.82
N ASP A 23 11.31 -16.42 -10.67
CA ASP A 23 12.26 -15.34 -10.43
C ASP A 23 12.40 -14.45 -11.68
N LEU A 24 12.31 -13.14 -11.47
CA LEU A 24 12.63 -12.14 -12.48
C LEU A 24 14.14 -12.21 -12.82
N PRO A 25 14.54 -11.82 -14.05
CA PRO A 25 15.95 -11.67 -14.36
C PRO A 25 16.54 -10.49 -13.58
N TRP A 26 17.62 -10.74 -12.83
CA TRP A 26 18.35 -9.76 -12.03
C TRP A 26 19.67 -9.31 -12.69
N GLY A 27 19.77 -9.48 -14.01
CA GLY A 27 20.94 -9.05 -14.77
C GLY A 27 21.12 -7.54 -14.72
N ARG A 28 22.35 -7.08 -14.46
CA ARG A 28 22.69 -5.65 -14.40
C ARG A 28 22.18 -4.87 -15.62
N GLU A 29 22.36 -5.42 -16.82
CA GLU A 29 21.97 -4.79 -18.08
C GLU A 29 20.45 -4.60 -18.16
N SER A 30 19.66 -5.67 -18.02
CA SER A 30 18.20 -5.62 -18.06
C SER A 30 17.61 -4.63 -17.06
N VAL A 31 18.16 -4.57 -15.85
CA VAL A 31 17.69 -3.64 -14.81
C VAL A 31 18.04 -2.19 -15.15
N LEU A 32 19.28 -1.92 -15.59
CA LEU A 32 19.69 -0.56 -15.94
C LEU A 32 18.97 -0.04 -17.17
N GLU A 33 18.79 -0.86 -18.21
CA GLU A 33 18.04 -0.49 -19.41
C GLU A 33 16.56 -0.19 -19.10
N LEU A 34 15.93 -1.01 -18.25
CA LEU A 34 14.59 -0.73 -17.76
C LEU A 34 14.55 0.63 -17.06
N PHE A 35 15.45 0.85 -16.09
CA PHE A 35 15.47 2.09 -15.31
C PHE A 35 15.75 3.32 -16.17
N ASP A 36 16.68 3.25 -17.13
CA ASP A 36 16.92 4.34 -18.08
C ASP A 36 15.68 4.61 -18.95
N ARG A 37 14.95 3.57 -19.37
CA ARG A 37 13.70 3.76 -20.11
C ARG A 37 12.62 4.42 -19.26
N LEU A 38 12.48 4.04 -17.99
CA LEU A 38 11.53 4.66 -17.06
C LEU A 38 11.83 6.13 -16.82
N ARG A 39 13.13 6.50 -16.74
CA ARG A 39 13.57 7.90 -16.58
C ARG A 39 13.18 8.81 -17.73
N VAL A 40 13.03 8.27 -18.94
CA VAL A 40 12.50 9.04 -20.08
C VAL A 40 11.05 9.44 -19.85
N GLY A 41 10.23 8.54 -19.28
CA GLY A 41 8.82 8.81 -18.98
C GLY A 41 8.59 9.55 -17.65
N MET A 42 9.50 9.39 -16.68
CA MET A 42 9.49 10.07 -15.39
C MET A 42 10.90 10.56 -15.02
N PRO A 43 11.31 11.76 -15.48
CA PRO A 43 12.66 12.30 -15.28
C PRO A 43 13.03 12.59 -13.81
N SER A 44 12.06 12.63 -12.90
CA SER A 44 12.28 12.82 -11.47
C SER A 44 12.94 11.61 -10.80
N LEU A 45 12.84 10.41 -11.39
CA LEU A 45 13.47 9.20 -10.90
C LEU A 45 14.99 9.25 -11.18
N GLN A 46 15.81 9.48 -10.16
CA GLN A 46 17.25 9.76 -10.35
C GLN A 46 18.17 8.97 -9.42
N GLU A 47 17.64 8.47 -8.30
CA GLU A 47 18.42 7.80 -7.28
C GLU A 47 18.31 6.28 -7.43
N LEU A 48 19.39 5.65 -7.89
CA LEU A 48 19.51 4.19 -7.86
C LEU A 48 19.99 3.75 -6.48
N LYS A 49 19.17 2.97 -5.77
CA LYS A 49 19.54 2.38 -4.48
C LYS A 49 19.53 0.85 -4.56
N ARG A 50 20.45 0.23 -3.84
CA ARG A 50 20.57 -1.22 -3.74
C ARG A 50 20.50 -1.64 -2.28
N TYR A 51 19.56 -2.53 -2.00
CA TYR A 51 19.35 -3.19 -0.73
C TYR A 51 19.67 -4.69 -0.89
N GLU A 52 19.60 -5.44 0.20
CA GLU A 52 19.96 -6.87 0.22
C GLU A 52 19.13 -7.71 -0.77
N HIS A 53 17.82 -7.45 -0.83
CA HIS A 53 16.86 -8.22 -1.64
C HIS A 53 16.03 -7.33 -2.58
N GLU A 54 16.52 -6.13 -2.87
CA GLU A 54 15.79 -5.14 -3.66
C GLU A 54 16.75 -4.17 -4.35
N ILE A 55 16.43 -3.79 -5.59
CA ILE A 55 17.03 -2.64 -6.25
C ILE A 55 15.92 -1.66 -6.59
N SER A 56 16.11 -0.39 -6.25
CA SER A 56 15.12 0.66 -6.45
C SER A 56 15.68 1.81 -7.27
N LEU A 57 14.78 2.47 -7.97
CA LEU A 57 14.97 3.75 -8.62
C LEU A 57 13.96 4.72 -8.01
N GLU A 58 14.45 5.80 -7.42
CA GLU A 58 13.67 6.71 -6.58
C GLU A 58 13.81 8.16 -7.05
N SER A 59 12.77 8.96 -6.84
CA SER A 59 12.89 10.42 -6.88
C SER A 59 13.38 10.94 -5.53
N ALA A 60 13.95 12.14 -5.54
CA ALA A 60 14.13 12.89 -4.30
C ALA A 60 12.77 13.16 -3.65
N GLU A 61 12.76 13.24 -2.32
CA GLU A 61 11.64 13.75 -1.53
C GLU A 61 11.59 15.28 -1.63
N ASP A 62 10.40 15.82 -1.91
CA ASP A 62 10.18 17.26 -1.95
C ASP A 62 9.72 17.84 -0.59
N ASP A 63 9.52 19.15 -0.54
CA ASP A 63 9.08 19.86 0.68
C ASP A 63 7.70 19.41 1.19
N GLN A 64 6.89 18.77 0.34
CA GLN A 64 5.58 18.22 0.69
C GLN A 64 5.66 16.73 1.08
N ARG A 65 6.88 16.18 1.20
CA ARG A 65 7.14 14.76 1.46
C ARG A 65 6.60 13.86 0.35
N ASN A 66 6.48 14.40 -0.86
CA ASN A 66 6.11 13.63 -2.04
C ASN A 66 7.37 13.02 -2.65
N TYR A 67 7.30 11.73 -2.94
CA TYR A 67 8.30 11.04 -3.75
C TYR A 67 7.70 9.82 -4.43
N SER A 68 8.40 9.34 -5.45
CA SER A 68 8.02 8.18 -6.23
C SER A 68 9.17 7.19 -6.31
N TRP A 69 8.84 5.91 -6.42
CA TRP A 69 9.84 4.86 -6.50
C TRP A 69 9.37 3.69 -7.36
N VAL A 70 10.33 2.99 -7.94
CA VAL A 70 10.15 1.71 -8.62
C VAL A 70 11.15 0.76 -8.01
N ALA A 71 10.72 -0.44 -7.61
CA ALA A 71 11.60 -1.41 -7.01
C ALA A 71 11.41 -2.80 -7.62
N LEU A 72 12.53 -3.46 -7.84
CA LEU A 72 12.60 -4.83 -8.32
C LEU A 72 13.07 -5.74 -7.18
N ARG A 73 12.27 -6.77 -6.91
CA ARG A 73 12.60 -7.89 -6.01
C ARG A 73 12.65 -9.19 -6.81
N GLN A 74 12.99 -10.30 -6.14
CA GLN A 74 13.21 -11.59 -6.79
C GLN A 74 11.99 -12.03 -7.60
N THR A 75 10.80 -11.91 -7.02
CA THR A 75 9.54 -12.36 -7.63
C THR A 75 8.50 -11.24 -7.73
N SER A 76 8.91 -9.97 -7.63
CA SER A 76 7.94 -8.88 -7.76
C SER A 76 8.55 -7.61 -8.31
N LEU A 77 7.79 -6.95 -9.17
CA LEU A 77 7.99 -5.57 -9.58
C LEU A 77 7.00 -4.69 -8.84
N ARG A 78 7.50 -3.62 -8.22
CA ARG A 78 6.71 -2.69 -7.44
C ARG A 78 6.94 -1.27 -7.93
N SER A 79 5.92 -0.44 -7.80
CA SER A 79 6.06 1.00 -7.92
C SER A 79 5.17 1.69 -6.90
N GLY A 80 5.58 2.86 -6.44
CA GLY A 80 4.88 3.56 -5.37
C GLY A 80 5.02 5.07 -5.50
N SER A 81 3.98 5.76 -5.04
CA SER A 81 3.97 7.20 -4.88
C SER A 81 3.51 7.52 -3.46
N VAL A 82 4.27 8.36 -2.79
CA VAL A 82 4.00 8.82 -1.43
C VAL A 82 3.53 10.26 -1.49
N ASN A 83 2.46 10.55 -0.77
CA ASN A 83 1.77 11.84 -0.74
C ASN A 83 1.60 12.46 -2.14
N PRO A 84 1.08 11.71 -3.14
CA PRO A 84 0.86 12.29 -4.46
C PRO A 84 -0.11 13.46 -4.37
N SER A 85 0.23 14.59 -4.99
CA SER A 85 -0.67 15.74 -5.08
C SER A 85 -1.98 15.39 -5.81
N ASP A 86 -1.92 14.43 -6.74
CA ASP A 86 -3.07 13.90 -7.46
C ASP A 86 -2.87 12.41 -7.77
N LEU A 87 -3.94 11.60 -7.67
CA LEU A 87 -3.88 10.17 -7.96
C LEU A 87 -3.42 9.85 -9.38
N SER A 88 -3.75 10.71 -10.35
CA SER A 88 -3.36 10.50 -11.74
C SER A 88 -1.84 10.47 -11.92
N GLU A 89 -1.07 11.17 -11.07
CA GLU A 89 0.39 11.14 -11.08
C GLU A 89 0.91 9.77 -10.63
N ALA A 90 0.35 9.20 -9.56
CA ALA A 90 0.68 7.84 -9.12
C ALA A 90 0.30 6.80 -10.18
N TYR A 91 -0.88 6.93 -10.79
CA TYR A 91 -1.33 6.01 -11.84
C TYR A 91 -0.50 6.12 -13.12
N ARG A 92 0.00 7.33 -13.46
CA ARG A 92 0.91 7.52 -14.58
C ARG A 92 2.20 6.72 -14.37
N LEU A 93 2.77 6.76 -13.16
CA LEU A 93 3.94 5.94 -12.80
C LEU A 93 3.64 4.45 -12.97
N HIS A 94 2.57 3.96 -12.31
CA HIS A 94 2.22 2.54 -12.33
C HIS A 94 1.95 2.04 -13.75
N ARG A 95 1.26 2.85 -14.55
CA ARG A 95 1.01 2.56 -15.96
C ARG A 95 2.31 2.45 -16.75
N LEU A 96 3.21 3.44 -16.63
CA LEU A 96 4.49 3.43 -17.31
C LEU A 96 5.31 2.18 -16.97
N VAL A 97 5.34 1.80 -15.68
CA VAL A 97 6.03 0.60 -15.20
C VAL A 97 5.44 -0.66 -15.83
N LEU A 98 4.11 -0.80 -15.83
CA LEU A 98 3.42 -1.96 -16.40
C LEU A 98 3.50 -2.04 -17.93
N GLU A 99 3.57 -0.90 -18.63
CA GLU A 99 3.77 -0.85 -20.09
C GLU A 99 5.21 -1.20 -20.49
N THR A 100 6.18 -0.87 -19.65
CA THR A 100 7.60 -0.94 -20.00
C THR A 100 8.27 -2.22 -19.49
N ALA A 101 8.14 -2.51 -18.20
CA ALA A 101 8.94 -3.52 -17.52
C ALA A 101 8.81 -4.94 -18.07
N PRO A 102 7.64 -5.42 -18.53
CA PRO A 102 7.54 -6.79 -19.04
C PRO A 102 8.53 -7.11 -20.16
N TRP A 103 8.85 -6.13 -21.00
CA TRP A 103 9.72 -6.31 -22.17
C TRP A 103 11.20 -6.36 -21.82
N PHE A 104 11.62 -5.67 -20.76
CA PHE A 104 13.01 -5.68 -20.28
C PHE A 104 13.28 -6.84 -19.32
N LEU A 105 12.25 -7.27 -18.57
CA LEU A 105 12.36 -8.32 -17.57
C LEU A 105 11.91 -9.69 -18.08
N SER A 106 11.72 -9.86 -19.40
CA SER A 106 11.30 -11.12 -20.02
C SER A 106 10.03 -11.73 -19.39
N ILE A 107 9.14 -10.89 -18.83
CA ILE A 107 7.91 -11.34 -18.16
C ILE A 107 6.99 -11.97 -19.20
N ARG A 108 6.35 -13.09 -18.84
CA ARG A 108 5.38 -13.78 -19.68
C ARG A 108 4.01 -13.80 -19.00
N PRO A 109 2.90 -13.77 -19.75
CA PRO A 109 1.55 -13.93 -19.22
C PRO A 109 1.40 -15.08 -18.19
N LEU A 110 2.01 -16.23 -18.46
CA LEU A 110 1.95 -17.42 -17.60
C LEU A 110 2.68 -17.23 -16.25
N ASP A 111 3.69 -16.38 -16.23
CA ASP A 111 4.52 -16.09 -15.07
C ASP A 111 3.85 -15.12 -14.10
N ILE A 112 2.84 -14.38 -14.54
CA ILE A 112 2.09 -13.49 -13.66
C ILE A 112 1.28 -14.32 -12.66
N ASP A 113 1.52 -14.08 -11.37
CA ASP A 113 0.73 -14.64 -10.29
C ASP A 113 -0.47 -13.74 -9.98
N HIS A 114 -0.22 -12.48 -9.62
CA HIS A 114 -1.27 -11.51 -9.35
C HIS A 114 -0.80 -10.07 -9.50
N LEU A 115 -1.77 -9.18 -9.69
CA LEU A 115 -1.59 -7.73 -9.73
C LEU A 115 -2.34 -7.08 -8.56
N GLU A 116 -1.68 -6.16 -7.86
CA GLU A 116 -2.26 -5.40 -6.74
C GLU A 116 -2.14 -3.91 -6.96
N LEU A 117 -3.14 -3.19 -6.45
CA LEU A 117 -3.05 -1.79 -6.10
C LEU A 117 -3.35 -1.63 -4.61
N VAL A 118 -2.54 -0.86 -3.91
CA VAL A 118 -2.61 -0.66 -2.46
C VAL A 118 -2.68 0.83 -2.17
N PHE A 119 -3.72 1.23 -1.45
CA PHE A 119 -3.78 2.52 -0.77
C PHE A 119 -3.37 2.33 0.68
N GLY A 120 -2.32 3.03 1.10
CA GLY A 120 -1.86 3.01 2.48
C GLY A 120 -2.10 4.36 3.16
N PHE A 121 -2.46 4.34 4.43
CA PHE A 121 -2.73 5.53 5.23
C PHE A 121 -2.03 5.39 6.58
N ASP A 122 -1.17 6.35 6.91
CA ASP A 122 -0.45 6.35 8.19
C ASP A 122 -0.95 7.47 9.10
N PHE A 123 -1.21 7.13 10.36
CA PHE A 123 -1.62 8.03 11.42
C PHE A 123 -0.52 8.15 12.45
N GLU A 124 -0.19 9.39 12.81
CA GLU A 124 0.61 9.65 14.00
C GLU A 124 -0.28 9.51 15.23
N ALA A 125 0.15 8.68 16.17
CA ALA A 125 -0.60 8.38 17.37
C ALA A 125 0.38 8.22 18.54
N GLU A 126 0.12 8.91 19.63
CA GLU A 126 0.85 8.75 20.88
C GLU A 126 0.12 7.75 21.80
N GLY A 127 0.89 7.05 22.63
CA GLY A 127 0.36 6.07 23.59
C GLY A 127 0.05 4.69 22.99
N ASN A 128 -0.84 3.95 23.65
CA ASN A 128 -1.17 2.57 23.28
C ASN A 128 -2.04 2.54 21.99
N ARG A 129 -1.39 2.22 20.87
CA ARG A 129 -2.00 2.15 19.53
C ARG A 129 -3.00 1.00 19.37
N ASP A 130 -2.77 -0.13 20.05
CA ASP A 130 -3.73 -1.25 20.06
C ASP A 130 -5.02 -0.85 20.78
N ALA A 131 -4.93 -0.10 21.88
CA ALA A 131 -6.09 0.46 22.55
C ALA A 131 -6.84 1.49 21.69
N ILE A 132 -6.13 2.33 20.94
CA ILE A 132 -6.73 3.25 19.95
C ILE A 132 -7.53 2.46 18.91
N ILE A 133 -6.94 1.43 18.31
CA ILE A 133 -7.60 0.63 17.27
C ILE A 133 -8.81 -0.13 17.85
N PHE A 134 -8.66 -0.69 19.05
CA PHE A 134 -9.75 -1.37 19.75
C PHE A 134 -10.94 -0.43 19.98
N ASP A 135 -10.68 0.74 20.58
CA ASP A 135 -11.72 1.73 20.86
C ASP A 135 -12.38 2.23 19.58
N ALA A 136 -11.60 2.46 18.52
CA ALA A 136 -12.10 2.98 17.26
C ALA A 136 -12.95 1.97 16.46
N LEU A 137 -12.56 0.69 16.47
CA LEU A 137 -13.08 -0.29 15.49
C LEU A 137 -13.78 -1.50 16.10
N LEU A 138 -13.49 -1.86 17.36
CA LEU A 138 -13.92 -3.14 17.95
C LEU A 138 -14.77 -3.00 19.20
N ALA A 139 -14.67 -1.90 19.95
CA ALA A 139 -15.30 -1.75 21.27
C ALA A 139 -16.81 -2.02 21.25
N ASP A 140 -17.52 -1.58 20.20
CA ASP A 140 -18.97 -1.78 20.04
C ASP A 140 -19.34 -3.04 19.24
N SER A 141 -18.37 -3.94 19.01
CA SER A 141 -18.58 -5.20 18.29
C SER A 141 -18.68 -6.38 19.28
N PRO A 142 -19.13 -7.57 18.83
CA PRO A 142 -19.03 -8.79 19.64
C PRO A 142 -17.61 -9.11 20.13
N LEU A 143 -16.57 -8.71 19.38
CA LEU A 143 -15.17 -8.88 19.79
C LEU A 143 -14.78 -7.90 20.92
N GLY A 144 -15.47 -6.77 21.02
CA GLY A 144 -15.29 -5.80 22.10
C GLY A 144 -15.55 -6.41 23.47
N GLY A 145 -16.50 -7.34 23.56
CA GLY A 145 -16.83 -8.05 24.80
C GLY A 145 -15.75 -9.02 25.30
N LEU A 146 -14.66 -9.23 24.55
CA LEU A 146 -13.54 -10.07 24.98
C LEU A 146 -12.56 -9.35 25.92
N ILE A 147 -12.59 -8.01 25.99
CA ILE A 147 -11.66 -7.19 26.76
C ILE A 147 -12.44 -6.40 27.82
N GLU A 148 -12.14 -6.63 29.10
CA GLU A 148 -12.67 -5.82 30.21
C GLU A 148 -11.79 -4.58 30.40
N LYS A 149 -12.22 -3.41 29.89
CA LYS A 149 -11.41 -2.15 29.88
C LYS A 149 -10.80 -1.73 31.22
N ASP A 150 -11.42 -2.10 32.34
CA ASP A 150 -10.93 -1.77 33.69
C ASP A 150 -9.87 -2.74 34.22
N ARG A 151 -9.63 -3.87 33.52
CA ARG A 151 -8.76 -4.96 33.97
C ARG A 151 -7.74 -5.40 32.94
N ASP A 152 -8.11 -5.33 31.67
CA ASP A 152 -7.33 -5.82 30.55
C ASP A 152 -6.77 -4.65 29.74
N GLU A 153 -5.53 -4.78 29.30
CA GLU A 153 -4.91 -3.82 28.40
C GLU A 153 -4.87 -4.40 26.97
N PRO A 154 -5.48 -3.72 25.97
CA PRO A 154 -5.43 -4.16 24.59
C PRO A 154 -3.99 -4.28 24.11
N SER A 155 -3.67 -5.43 23.52
CA SER A 155 -2.40 -5.73 22.87
C SER A 155 -2.66 -6.54 21.60
N GLU A 156 -1.85 -6.33 20.57
CA GLU A 156 -1.95 -6.99 19.25
C GLU A 156 -3.32 -6.86 18.54
N ILE A 157 -3.92 -5.66 18.61
CA ILE A 157 -5.18 -5.38 17.94
C ILE A 157 -4.90 -4.96 16.49
N GLN A 158 -4.88 -5.95 15.60
CA GLN A 158 -4.57 -5.77 14.16
C GLN A 158 -5.65 -6.40 13.26
N PRO A 159 -6.83 -5.77 13.11
CA PRO A 159 -7.89 -6.30 12.27
C PRO A 159 -7.46 -6.47 10.80
N PHE A 160 -7.87 -7.60 10.22
CA PHE A 160 -7.65 -7.92 8.81
C PHE A 160 -8.92 -8.52 8.20
N ILE A 161 -9.46 -7.88 7.17
CA ILE A 161 -10.71 -8.30 6.52
C ILE A 161 -10.47 -8.43 5.02
N GLY A 162 -10.79 -9.59 4.46
CA GLY A 162 -10.76 -9.85 3.03
C GLY A 162 -12.17 -10.14 2.48
N PHE A 163 -12.50 -9.60 1.31
CA PHE A 163 -13.79 -9.82 0.65
C PHE A 163 -13.66 -9.79 -0.88
N SER A 164 -14.58 -10.43 -1.59
CA SER A 164 -14.57 -10.50 -3.06
C SER A 164 -15.34 -9.32 -3.66
N LEU A 165 -14.78 -8.70 -4.70
CA LEU A 165 -15.42 -7.61 -5.45
C LEU A 165 -16.03 -8.10 -6.76
N ASP A 166 -15.34 -9.02 -7.42
CA ASP A 166 -15.76 -9.66 -8.65
C ASP A 166 -15.33 -11.13 -8.60
N GLN A 167 -16.30 -12.05 -8.68
CA GLN A 167 -16.02 -13.48 -8.65
C GLN A 167 -15.52 -14.01 -9.99
N GLU A 168 -15.91 -13.39 -11.12
CA GLU A 168 -15.51 -13.83 -12.46
C GLU A 168 -14.07 -13.44 -12.74
N ASP A 169 -13.70 -12.19 -12.44
CA ASP A 169 -12.35 -11.67 -12.63
C ASP A 169 -11.39 -11.96 -11.45
N GLY A 170 -11.85 -12.70 -10.45
CA GLY A 170 -11.04 -13.09 -9.29
C GLY A 170 -10.46 -11.88 -8.54
N VAL A 171 -11.25 -10.80 -8.44
CA VAL A 171 -10.86 -9.55 -7.79
C VAL A 171 -11.29 -9.58 -6.32
N LYS A 172 -10.33 -9.38 -5.42
CA LYS A 172 -10.53 -9.32 -3.97
C LYS A 172 -10.01 -8.01 -3.41
N ALA A 173 -10.66 -7.53 -2.35
CA ALA A 173 -10.19 -6.44 -1.53
C ALA A 173 -9.78 -6.94 -0.15
N PHE A 174 -8.77 -6.31 0.42
CA PHE A 174 -8.32 -6.53 1.79
C PHE A 174 -8.17 -5.18 2.49
N VAL A 175 -8.64 -5.10 3.74
CA VAL A 175 -8.39 -3.97 4.64
C VAL A 175 -7.61 -4.51 5.82
N GLU A 176 -6.37 -4.03 5.97
CA GLU A 176 -5.45 -4.42 7.04
C GLU A 176 -5.12 -3.20 7.89
N ILE A 177 -5.22 -3.33 9.21
CA ILE A 177 -4.80 -2.30 10.16
C ILE A 177 -3.64 -2.85 10.99
N LYS A 178 -2.54 -2.10 11.05
CA LYS A 178 -1.35 -2.43 11.84
C LYS A 178 -1.13 -1.39 12.92
N SER A 179 -1.13 -1.83 14.17
CA SER A 179 -0.71 -1.00 15.30
C SER A 179 0.79 -0.73 15.27
N ARG A 180 1.59 -1.65 14.70
CA ARG A 180 3.06 -1.67 14.76
C ARG A 180 3.61 -1.59 16.19
N THR A 181 2.84 -2.04 17.17
CA THR A 181 3.32 -2.19 18.55
C THR A 181 4.22 -3.40 18.64
N LYS A 182 5.47 -3.22 19.11
CA LYS A 182 6.36 -4.34 19.42
C LYS A 182 6.13 -4.75 20.87
N GLY A 183 5.87 -6.04 21.10
CA GLY A 183 5.38 -6.60 22.36
C GLY A 183 6.29 -6.49 23.60
N LEU A 184 7.29 -5.60 23.62
CA LEU A 184 8.19 -5.37 24.76
C LEU A 184 8.22 -3.91 25.25
N ASP A 185 7.59 -2.97 24.52
CA ASP A 185 7.65 -1.54 24.83
C ASP A 185 6.38 -1.04 25.56
N MET A 186 5.92 -1.77 26.58
CA MET A 186 4.80 -1.36 27.46
C MET A 186 5.25 -0.37 28.55
N THR A 187 6.43 0.25 28.39
CA THR A 187 6.94 1.26 29.34
C THR A 187 6.61 2.65 28.78
N PRO A 188 5.95 3.55 29.55
CA PRO A 188 5.46 4.85 29.06
C PRO A 188 6.49 5.77 28.38
N LEU A 189 7.79 5.49 28.53
CA LEU A 189 8.90 6.34 28.10
C LEU A 189 9.47 5.99 26.73
N ARG A 190 9.03 4.92 26.04
CA ARG A 190 9.57 4.53 24.73
C ARG A 190 8.54 3.84 23.83
N PHE A 191 7.46 4.52 23.48
CA PHE A 191 6.83 4.22 22.19
C PHE A 191 7.70 4.86 21.10
N PRO A 192 8.39 4.11 20.23
CA PRO A 192 8.95 4.72 19.03
C PRO A 192 7.80 5.34 18.24
N SER A 193 8.05 6.41 17.49
CA SER A 193 7.05 7.09 16.65
C SER A 193 6.67 6.26 15.42
N GLU A 194 6.27 5.00 15.61
CA GLU A 194 5.75 4.16 14.55
C GLU A 194 4.25 4.51 14.37
N PRO A 195 3.78 4.68 13.13
CA PRO A 195 2.39 5.06 12.88
C PRO A 195 1.42 3.88 13.07
N ILE A 196 0.14 4.18 13.27
CA ILE A 196 -0.93 3.24 12.93
C ILE A 196 -1.06 3.26 11.42
N SER A 197 -0.95 2.09 10.76
CA SER A 197 -1.07 1.97 9.31
C SER A 197 -2.35 1.27 8.91
N VAL A 198 -3.08 1.81 7.94
CA VAL A 198 -4.24 1.16 7.30
C VAL A 198 -3.90 0.91 5.84
N PHE A 199 -4.10 -0.32 5.36
CA PHE A 199 -3.88 -0.71 3.96
C PHE A 199 -5.17 -1.22 3.34
N LEU A 200 -5.63 -0.55 2.29
CA LEU A 200 -6.64 -1.05 1.37
C LEU A 200 -5.93 -1.65 0.15
N THR A 201 -5.95 -2.97 0.02
CA THR A 201 -5.37 -3.69 -1.12
C THR A 201 -6.49 -4.20 -2.02
N VAL A 202 -6.44 -3.89 -3.31
CA VAL A 202 -7.28 -4.52 -4.34
C VAL A 202 -6.39 -5.38 -5.21
N ARG A 203 -6.69 -6.69 -5.28
CA ARG A 203 -5.89 -7.70 -5.96
C ARG A 203 -6.71 -8.40 -7.03
N ARG A 204 -6.12 -8.54 -8.22
CA ARG A 204 -6.60 -9.42 -9.28
C ARG A 204 -5.74 -10.67 -9.37
N THR A 205 -6.38 -11.83 -9.37
CA THR A 205 -5.72 -13.15 -9.46
C THR A 205 -6.07 -13.93 -10.73
N SER A 206 -7.05 -13.46 -11.52
CA SER A 206 -7.35 -14.08 -12.81
C SER A 206 -6.15 -13.98 -13.76
N PRO A 207 -5.90 -14.98 -14.61
CA PRO A 207 -4.85 -14.93 -15.61
C PRO A 207 -4.93 -13.69 -16.51
N ILE A 208 -3.78 -13.08 -16.77
CA ILE A 208 -3.64 -12.01 -17.76
C ILE A 208 -3.23 -12.66 -19.07
N ALA A 209 -4.08 -12.59 -20.11
CA ALA A 209 -3.82 -13.26 -21.38
C ALA A 209 -2.74 -12.55 -22.22
N LYS A 210 -2.74 -11.22 -22.20
CA LYS A 210 -1.85 -10.35 -22.97
C LYS A 210 -1.21 -9.32 -22.06
N LEU A 211 0.09 -9.08 -22.22
CA LEU A 211 0.83 -8.14 -21.36
C LEU A 211 0.34 -6.70 -21.56
N GLU A 212 -0.15 -6.39 -22.75
CA GLU A 212 -0.75 -5.11 -23.12
C GLU A 212 -2.02 -4.79 -22.32
N ASP A 213 -2.64 -5.79 -21.69
CA ASP A 213 -3.84 -5.60 -20.85
C ASP A 213 -3.49 -5.19 -19.41
N LEU A 214 -2.21 -5.26 -19.00
CA LEU A 214 -1.76 -4.90 -17.63
C LEU A 214 -2.18 -3.48 -17.22
N PRO A 215 -2.01 -2.44 -18.05
CA PRO A 215 -2.45 -1.08 -17.71
C PRO A 215 -3.96 -0.99 -17.49
N ALA A 216 -4.75 -1.66 -18.34
CA ALA A 216 -6.20 -1.68 -18.22
C ALA A 216 -6.65 -2.43 -16.96
N ALA A 217 -5.99 -3.56 -16.66
CA ALA A 217 -6.21 -4.30 -15.42
C ALA A 217 -5.92 -3.44 -14.18
N MET A 218 -4.81 -2.70 -14.17
CA MET A 218 -4.47 -1.76 -13.09
C MET A 218 -5.52 -0.65 -12.95
N ALA A 219 -5.97 -0.06 -14.05
CA ALA A 219 -7.00 0.98 -14.04
C ALA A 219 -8.34 0.47 -13.47
N ALA A 220 -8.70 -0.79 -13.73
CA ALA A 220 -9.87 -1.41 -13.11
C ALA A 220 -9.70 -1.54 -11.58
N LEU A 221 -8.51 -1.95 -11.10
CA LEU A 221 -8.22 -1.99 -9.66
C LEU A 221 -8.25 -0.60 -9.01
N ALA A 222 -7.77 0.44 -9.71
CA ALA A 222 -7.87 1.83 -9.26
C ALA A 222 -9.33 2.25 -9.06
N GLY A 223 -10.21 1.99 -10.03
CA GLY A 223 -11.64 2.30 -9.90
C GLY A 223 -12.33 1.57 -8.73
N HIS A 224 -11.90 0.36 -8.40
CA HIS A 224 -12.35 -0.34 -7.19
C HIS A 224 -11.77 0.26 -5.91
N ALA A 225 -10.47 0.56 -5.89
CA ALA A 225 -9.78 1.08 -4.72
C ALA A 225 -10.32 2.46 -4.32
N GLU A 226 -10.50 3.37 -5.28
CA GLU A 226 -11.06 4.70 -5.05
C GLU A 226 -12.48 4.62 -4.47
N ARG A 227 -13.35 3.83 -5.10
CA ARG A 227 -14.73 3.66 -4.62
C ARG A 227 -14.77 3.09 -3.21
N LEU A 228 -13.98 2.05 -2.93
CA LEU A 228 -13.92 1.45 -1.58
C LEU A 228 -13.33 2.42 -0.56
N ALA A 229 -12.32 3.19 -0.94
CA ALA A 229 -11.72 4.19 -0.07
C ALA A 229 -12.76 5.24 0.33
N GLU A 230 -13.43 5.85 -0.65
CA GLU A 230 -14.40 6.93 -0.43
C GLU A 230 -15.68 6.44 0.29
N GLU A 231 -16.26 5.34 -0.16
CA GLU A 231 -17.56 4.89 0.35
C GLU A 231 -17.47 4.10 1.67
N ARG A 232 -16.31 3.47 1.96
CA ARG A 232 -16.21 2.49 3.06
C ARG A 232 -15.03 2.73 3.99
N VAL A 233 -13.81 2.75 3.47
CA VAL A 233 -12.60 2.77 4.33
C VAL A 233 -12.44 4.11 5.03
N ILE A 234 -12.62 5.24 4.33
CA ILE A 234 -12.57 6.57 4.94
C ILE A 234 -13.61 6.70 6.06
N PRO A 235 -14.93 6.51 5.81
CA PRO A 235 -15.94 6.72 6.84
C PRO A 235 -15.92 5.66 7.95
N SER A 236 -15.59 4.40 7.65
CA SER A 236 -15.73 3.29 8.60
C SER A 236 -14.43 2.91 9.32
N VAL A 237 -13.28 3.38 8.84
CA VAL A 237 -11.97 3.03 9.42
C VAL A 237 -11.14 4.28 9.71
N LEU A 238 -10.87 5.12 8.71
CA LEU A 238 -9.93 6.24 8.87
C LEU A 238 -10.49 7.34 9.79
N VAL A 239 -11.75 7.74 9.60
CA VAL A 239 -12.40 8.76 10.44
C VAL A 239 -12.52 8.29 11.90
N PRO A 240 -12.99 7.06 12.21
CA PRO A 240 -12.99 6.54 13.57
C PRO A 240 -11.61 6.53 14.23
N ILE A 241 -10.56 6.05 13.54
CA ILE A 241 -9.19 6.05 14.06
C ILE A 241 -8.73 7.47 14.38
N ARG A 242 -8.90 8.41 13.44
CA ARG A 242 -8.54 9.82 13.65
C ARG A 242 -9.26 10.41 14.87
N ASN A 243 -10.57 10.17 14.98
CA ASN A 243 -11.36 10.70 16.09
C ASN A 243 -10.89 10.11 17.43
N ALA A 244 -10.58 8.81 17.48
CA ALA A 244 -10.06 8.15 18.67
C ALA A 244 -8.67 8.68 19.08
N ILE A 245 -7.83 9.05 18.11
CA ILE A 245 -6.54 9.72 18.37
C ILE A 245 -6.79 11.12 18.95
N SER A 246 -7.71 11.89 18.36
CA SER A 246 -8.01 13.28 18.80
C SER A 246 -8.74 13.36 20.15
N SER A 247 -9.41 12.30 20.59
CA SER A 247 -10.15 12.26 21.86
C SER A 247 -9.29 11.90 23.07
N ARG A 248 -8.00 11.63 22.88
CA ARG A 248 -7.06 11.27 23.94
C ARG A 248 -6.31 12.47 24.50
#